data_AF-A0A519EJ82-F1
#
_entry.id   AF-A0A519EJ82-F1
#
_cell.length_a   1.000
_cell.length_b   1.000
_cell.length_c   1.000
_cell.angle_alpha   90.00
_cell.angle_beta   90.00
_cell.angle_gamma   90.00
#
_symmetry.space_group_name_H-M   'P 1'
#
loop_
_entity.id
_entity.type
_entity.pdbx_description
1 polymer ?
#
loop_
_entity_poly.entity_id
_entity_poly.type
_entity_poly.pdbx_seq_one_letter_code
_entity_poly.pdbx_strand_id
1 'polypeptide(L)'
;AGGTVICQVKRLVKRGTLHPHIVKIPGFLIDHFVVQPDQMQTYTTQYDPARCGETIVPSSSIPPDPMDARRVVARRAAFELRPRDVVNLGVGISAMIPNVAAEEGIDEMITLTVESGAVGGVPGHAREFGTSVNPRVILDQSYQFDFYDGGGLSCAFLSFAQVDRHGNVNVTKFGKRYDGAGGFINITQNTQRLVFNGSLTGGDFDIGVADGGLAIRRDGKFKKFVPEVDQISFSGHLARERGQRVTFITDRAVFEMEADGIVLTEIAPGVRLQEDVLDQIGFPIRISDTLKTMDARIFRLGPMGMRDAFMAQAPRHIEVPEA
;
A
#
# COMPACT_ATOMS: atom_id res chain seq x y z
N ALA A 1 12.01 1.69 35.47
CA ALA A 1 12.89 1.03 34.48
C ALA A 1 14.38 1.35 34.68
N GLY A 2 14.77 2.51 35.25
CA GLY A 2 16.17 2.78 35.62
C GLY A 2 17.14 2.84 34.43
N GLY A 3 16.62 3.01 33.21
CA GLY A 3 17.43 3.15 32.00
C GLY A 3 17.95 4.58 31.81
N THR A 4 18.82 4.75 30.83
CA THR A 4 19.37 6.04 30.40
C THR A 4 18.78 6.43 29.04
N VAL A 5 18.26 7.65 28.93
CA VAL A 5 17.66 8.22 27.72
C VAL A 5 18.59 9.27 27.12
N ILE A 6 19.01 9.01 25.87
CA ILE A 6 19.86 9.92 25.09
C ILE A 6 19.05 10.47 23.92
N CYS A 7 18.91 11.80 23.82
CA CYS A 7 18.14 12.46 22.76
C CYS A 7 19.05 13.27 21.82
N GLN A 8 19.11 12.91 20.54
CA GLN A 8 19.77 13.75 19.53
C GLN A 8 18.82 14.87 19.07
N VAL A 9 19.31 16.10 19.02
CA VAL A 9 18.54 17.29 18.61
C VAL A 9 19.29 18.12 17.58
N LYS A 10 18.57 18.78 16.67
CA LYS A 10 19.19 19.66 15.67
C LYS A 10 19.67 21.00 16.24
N ARG A 11 18.98 21.54 17.24
CA ARG A 11 19.23 22.88 17.79
C ARG A 11 18.83 22.98 19.26
N LEU A 12 19.46 23.92 19.96
CA LEU A 12 19.09 24.33 21.31
C LEU A 12 18.30 25.63 21.27
N VAL A 13 17.40 25.79 22.23
CA VAL A 13 16.61 27.01 22.41
C VAL A 13 16.65 27.45 23.88
N LYS A 14 16.27 28.71 24.14
CA LYS A 14 16.21 29.24 25.50
C LYS A 14 15.13 28.50 26.31
N ARG A 15 15.39 28.26 27.60
CA ARG A 15 14.40 27.67 28.51
C ARG A 15 13.11 28.50 28.52
N GLY A 16 11.96 27.81 28.43
CA GLY A 16 10.64 28.44 28.49
C GLY A 16 10.19 29.11 27.19
N THR A 17 10.88 28.92 26.05
CA THR A 17 10.50 29.55 24.78
C THR A 17 9.78 28.61 23.81
N LEU A 18 9.66 27.32 24.11
CA LEU A 18 8.82 26.42 23.32
C LEU A 18 7.37 26.57 23.74
N HIS A 19 6.47 26.63 22.76
CA HIS A 19 5.04 26.64 23.03
C HIS A 19 4.63 25.30 23.69
N PRO A 20 3.91 25.29 24.82
CA PRO A 20 3.69 24.07 25.58
C PRO A 20 2.91 22.99 24.81
N HIS A 21 2.03 23.38 23.87
CA HIS A 21 1.29 22.42 23.03
C HIS A 21 2.13 21.71 21.97
N ILE A 22 3.36 22.14 21.68
CA ILE A 22 4.24 21.47 20.70
C ILE A 22 5.30 20.58 21.37
N VAL A 23 5.39 20.57 22.70
CA VAL A 23 6.36 19.77 23.43
C VAL A 23 5.91 18.31 23.43
N LYS A 24 6.68 17.43 22.77
CA LYS A 24 6.38 16.00 22.65
C LYS A 24 6.98 15.14 23.75
N ILE A 25 8.17 15.50 24.24
CA ILE A 25 8.89 14.75 25.28
C ILE A 25 9.16 15.69 26.46
N PRO A 26 8.59 15.44 27.66
CA PRO A 26 8.93 16.19 28.86
C PRO A 26 10.42 16.07 29.20
N GLY A 27 11.06 17.21 29.52
CA GLY A 27 12.52 17.25 29.70
C GLY A 27 13.07 16.40 30.84
N PHE A 28 12.26 16.04 31.85
CA PHE A 28 12.68 15.16 32.94
C PHE A 28 12.83 13.69 32.53
N LEU A 29 12.41 13.31 31.32
CA LEU A 29 12.62 11.97 30.75
C LEU A 29 13.95 11.83 30.01
N ILE A 30 14.73 12.92 29.85
CA ILE A 30 15.96 12.95 29.06
C ILE A 30 17.14 13.08 30.01
N ASP A 31 18.02 12.08 30.04
CA ASP A 31 19.25 12.08 30.85
C ASP A 31 20.39 12.82 30.15
N HIS A 32 20.53 12.60 28.84
CA HIS A 32 21.55 13.23 28.00
C HIS A 32 20.96 13.70 26.66
N PHE A 33 21.57 14.72 26.06
CA PHE A 33 21.28 15.11 24.69
C PHE A 33 22.55 15.37 23.89
N VAL A 34 22.47 15.17 22.58
CA VAL A 34 23.54 15.43 21.62
C VAL A 34 23.03 16.41 20.57
N VAL A 35 23.75 17.50 20.34
CA VAL A 35 23.38 18.47 19.30
C VAL A 35 24.04 18.07 17.99
N GLN A 36 23.25 17.83 16.95
CA GLN A 36 23.71 17.53 15.59
C GLN A 36 23.09 18.51 14.57
N PRO A 37 23.76 19.63 14.27
CA PRO A 37 23.20 20.69 13.42
C PRO A 37 22.83 20.23 12.01
N ASP A 38 23.59 19.29 11.46
CA ASP A 38 23.40 18.77 10.11
C ASP A 38 22.47 17.54 10.05
N GLN A 39 21.71 17.28 11.12
CA GLN A 39 20.74 16.19 11.15
C GLN A 39 19.77 16.30 9.96
N MET A 40 19.74 15.24 9.15
CA MET A 40 18.84 15.10 8.02
C MET A 40 17.40 14.81 8.47
N GLN A 41 16.43 15.24 7.68
CA GLN A 41 15.01 14.96 7.92
C GLN A 41 14.66 13.49 7.59
N THR A 42 15.25 12.95 6.52
CA THR A 42 15.10 11.55 6.09
C THR A 42 16.45 10.97 5.66
N TYR A 43 16.48 9.73 5.16
CA TYR A 43 17.72 9.10 4.69
C TYR A 43 18.33 9.77 3.45
N THR A 44 17.54 10.54 2.70
CA THR A 44 17.95 11.13 1.43
C THR A 44 17.68 12.62 1.33
N THR A 45 16.90 13.19 2.25
CA THR A 45 16.52 14.59 2.26
C THR A 45 17.11 15.32 3.48
N GLN A 46 17.93 16.35 3.23
CA GLN A 46 18.48 17.21 4.28
C GLN A 46 17.35 17.95 5.01
N TYR A 47 16.51 18.64 4.26
CA TYR A 47 15.32 19.33 4.75
C TYR A 47 14.38 19.67 3.60
N ASP A 48 13.10 19.34 3.76
CA ASP A 48 12.02 19.76 2.91
C ASP A 48 10.85 20.29 3.77
N PRO A 49 10.53 21.60 3.69
CA PRO A 49 9.46 22.22 4.48
C PRO A 49 8.07 21.67 4.14
N ALA A 50 7.87 21.08 2.96
CA ALA A 50 6.58 20.49 2.58
C ALA A 50 6.27 19.20 3.34
N ARG A 51 7.27 18.55 3.95
CA ARG A 51 7.10 17.33 4.75
C ARG A 51 6.72 17.58 6.21
N CYS A 52 6.85 18.83 6.67
CA CYS A 52 6.51 19.23 8.04
C CYS A 52 5.44 20.33 8.09
N GLY A 53 4.79 20.63 6.97
CA GLY A 53 3.67 21.58 6.90
C GLY A 53 4.08 23.05 6.93
N GLU A 54 5.37 23.37 6.73
CA GLU A 54 5.83 24.77 6.64
C GLU A 54 5.52 25.38 5.27
N THR A 55 5.42 24.55 4.23
CA THR A 55 5.04 24.96 2.86
C THR A 55 4.11 23.93 2.24
N ILE A 56 3.42 24.32 1.16
CA ILE A 56 2.61 23.41 0.35
C ILE A 56 3.16 23.43 -1.08
N VAL A 57 3.40 22.25 -1.66
CA VAL A 57 3.77 22.10 -3.07
C VAL A 57 2.56 21.70 -3.92
N PRO A 58 2.40 22.17 -5.17
CA PRO A 58 1.30 21.76 -6.03
C PRO A 58 1.33 20.26 -6.33
N SER A 59 0.20 19.56 -6.20
CA SER A 59 0.07 18.14 -6.54
C SER A 59 0.31 17.86 -8.03
N SER A 60 0.02 18.84 -8.90
CA SER A 60 0.29 18.79 -10.34
C SER A 60 1.77 18.70 -10.72
N SER A 61 2.68 18.83 -9.75
CA SER A 61 4.12 18.69 -9.97
C SER A 61 4.62 17.24 -9.96
N ILE A 62 3.76 16.27 -9.65
CA ILE A 62 4.14 14.85 -9.57
C ILE A 62 4.14 14.25 -10.99
N PRO A 63 5.31 13.88 -11.54
CA PRO A 63 5.38 13.29 -12.87
C PRO A 63 4.72 11.90 -12.86
N PRO A 64 4.02 11.51 -13.93
CA PRO A 64 3.52 10.14 -14.07
C PRO A 64 4.66 9.12 -14.03
N ASP A 65 4.46 8.02 -13.30
CA ASP A 65 5.34 6.84 -13.40
C ASP A 65 5.42 6.29 -14.85
N PRO A 66 6.55 5.69 -15.27
CA PRO A 66 6.63 5.02 -16.57
C PRO A 66 5.57 3.93 -16.77
N MET A 67 5.14 3.72 -18.00
CA MET A 67 4.23 2.62 -18.34
C MET A 67 4.96 1.29 -18.36
N ASP A 68 4.88 0.56 -17.26
CA ASP A 68 5.40 -0.79 -17.09
C ASP A 68 4.38 -1.72 -16.40
N ALA A 69 4.75 -2.98 -16.20
CA ALA A 69 3.89 -3.96 -15.53
C ALA A 69 3.51 -3.56 -14.09
N ARG A 70 4.34 -2.78 -13.39
CA ARG A 70 4.02 -2.31 -12.03
C ARG A 70 2.96 -1.21 -12.08
N ARG A 71 3.05 -0.30 -13.05
CA ARG A 71 2.03 0.73 -13.29
C ARG A 71 0.70 0.12 -13.70
N VAL A 72 0.68 -0.96 -14.49
CA VAL A 72 -0.55 -1.73 -14.79
C VAL A 72 -1.23 -2.21 -13.51
N VAL A 73 -0.47 -2.82 -12.59
CA VAL A 73 -1.00 -3.26 -11.28
C VAL A 73 -1.55 -2.09 -10.49
N ALA A 74 -0.81 -0.97 -10.38
CA ALA A 74 -1.25 0.22 -9.65
C ALA A 74 -2.55 0.82 -10.24
N ARG A 75 -2.68 0.81 -11.57
CA ARG A 75 -3.89 1.28 -12.28
C ARG A 75 -5.09 0.38 -12.05
N ARG A 76 -4.90 -0.95 -12.06
CA ARG A 76 -5.98 -1.88 -11.70
C ARG A 76 -6.35 -1.75 -10.23
N ALA A 77 -5.37 -1.57 -9.34
CA ALA A 77 -5.62 -1.35 -7.92
C ALA A 77 -6.40 -0.04 -7.68
N ALA A 78 -6.16 1.01 -8.46
CA ALA A 78 -6.92 2.25 -8.35
C ALA A 78 -8.43 2.07 -8.58
N PHE A 79 -8.86 1.09 -9.37
CA PHE A 79 -10.29 0.76 -9.56
C PHE A 79 -10.97 0.26 -8.27
N GLU A 80 -10.19 -0.18 -7.28
CA GLU A 80 -10.71 -0.58 -5.97
C GLU A 80 -10.92 0.62 -5.04
N LEU A 81 -10.47 1.81 -5.39
CA LEU A 81 -10.73 3.02 -4.61
C LEU A 81 -12.19 3.45 -4.73
N ARG A 82 -12.71 4.04 -3.66
CA ARG A 82 -14.03 4.65 -3.58
C ARG A 82 -13.95 6.06 -2.97
N PRO A 83 -14.93 6.94 -3.25
CA PRO A 83 -14.98 8.24 -2.62
C PRO A 83 -14.96 8.12 -1.09
N ARG A 84 -14.17 9.00 -0.44
CA ARG A 84 -13.99 9.08 1.01
C ARG A 84 -13.30 7.88 1.65
N ASP A 85 -12.61 7.07 0.86
CA ASP A 85 -11.77 6.03 1.44
C ASP A 85 -10.72 6.60 2.39
N VAL A 86 -10.49 5.92 3.51
CA VAL A 86 -9.34 6.13 4.38
C VAL A 86 -8.41 4.94 4.17
N VAL A 87 -7.27 5.22 3.55
CA VAL A 87 -6.40 4.22 2.93
C VAL A 87 -5.06 4.17 3.62
N ASN A 88 -4.54 2.96 3.86
CA ASN A 88 -3.12 2.73 4.05
C ASN A 88 -2.51 2.10 2.79
N LEU A 89 -1.30 2.56 2.45
CA LEU A 89 -0.52 2.06 1.32
C LEU A 89 0.80 1.47 1.84
N GLY A 90 0.96 0.16 1.68
CA GLY A 90 2.22 -0.51 2.01
C GLY A 90 3.34 -0.17 1.03
N VAL A 91 4.56 -0.47 1.46
CA VAL A 91 5.75 -0.42 0.59
C VAL A 91 5.55 -1.31 -0.64
N GLY A 92 6.12 -0.90 -1.78
CA GLY A 92 6.18 -1.68 -3.01
C GLY A 92 5.30 -1.10 -4.10
N ILE A 93 4.59 -1.95 -4.84
CA ILE A 93 3.78 -1.52 -5.99
C ILE A 93 2.62 -0.60 -5.54
N SER A 94 2.05 -0.84 -4.35
CA SER A 94 0.97 -0.01 -3.78
C SER A 94 1.36 1.46 -3.62
N ALA A 95 2.65 1.77 -3.45
CA ALA A 95 3.13 3.15 -3.32
C ALA A 95 3.00 3.97 -4.62
N MET A 96 2.66 3.34 -5.76
CA MET A 96 2.41 4.02 -7.04
C MET A 96 0.94 4.45 -7.21
N ILE A 97 0.03 3.95 -6.38
CA ILE A 97 -1.41 4.27 -6.45
C ILE A 97 -1.70 5.79 -6.31
N PRO A 98 -1.01 6.56 -5.44
CA PRO A 98 -1.21 8.02 -5.34
C PRO A 98 -0.95 8.75 -6.65
N ASN A 99 0.05 8.31 -7.43
CA ASN A 99 0.37 8.88 -8.74
C ASN A 99 -0.79 8.68 -9.72
N VAL A 100 -1.35 7.47 -9.76
CA VAL A 100 -2.53 7.15 -10.56
C VAL A 100 -3.74 7.98 -10.10
N ALA A 101 -3.98 8.06 -8.79
CA ALA A 101 -5.09 8.85 -8.25
C ALA A 101 -5.00 10.33 -8.62
N ALA A 102 -3.80 10.92 -8.60
CA ALA A 102 -3.57 12.30 -9.01
C ALA A 102 -3.78 12.50 -10.52
N GLU A 103 -3.31 11.56 -11.35
CA GLU A 103 -3.52 11.60 -12.81
C GLU A 103 -5.01 11.53 -13.19
N GLU A 104 -5.80 10.77 -12.44
CA GLU A 104 -7.26 10.67 -12.62
C GLU A 104 -8.02 11.81 -11.91
N GLY A 105 -7.33 12.66 -11.14
CA GLY A 105 -7.92 13.76 -10.38
C GLY A 105 -8.87 13.31 -9.27
N ILE A 106 -8.59 12.18 -8.62
CA ILE A 106 -9.36 11.61 -7.51
C ILE A 106 -8.60 11.60 -6.18
N ASP A 107 -7.35 12.05 -6.16
CA ASP A 107 -6.46 12.07 -5.00
C ASP A 107 -7.01 12.87 -3.82
N GLU A 108 -7.66 14.02 -4.07
CA GLU A 108 -8.27 14.83 -3.01
C GLU A 108 -9.57 14.23 -2.44
N MET A 109 -10.10 13.19 -3.08
CA MET A 109 -11.36 12.53 -2.72
C MET A 109 -11.15 11.29 -1.84
N ILE A 110 -9.90 10.92 -1.60
CA ILE A 110 -9.48 9.87 -0.69
C ILE A 110 -8.56 10.46 0.38
N THR A 111 -8.39 9.74 1.49
CA THR A 111 -7.46 10.11 2.55
C THR A 111 -6.38 9.04 2.64
N LEU A 112 -5.16 9.39 2.25
CA LEU A 112 -4.00 8.52 2.42
C LEU A 112 -3.45 8.67 3.84
N THR A 113 -3.07 7.55 4.44
CA THR A 113 -2.53 7.50 5.80
C THR A 113 -1.29 6.63 5.84
N VAL A 114 -0.33 6.99 6.68
CA VAL A 114 0.93 6.27 6.89
C VAL A 114 1.02 5.85 8.35
N GLU A 115 1.47 4.62 8.63
CA GLU A 115 1.49 4.05 9.98
C GLU A 115 2.38 4.81 10.97
N SER A 116 3.32 5.61 10.48
CA SER A 116 4.16 6.49 11.30
C SER A 116 3.42 7.73 11.81
N GLY A 117 2.20 8.00 11.32
CA GLY A 117 1.30 9.04 11.81
C GLY A 117 0.91 10.12 10.80
N ALA A 118 1.52 10.16 9.61
CA ALA A 118 1.14 11.14 8.59
C ALA A 118 -0.24 10.83 7.98
N VAL A 119 -1.09 11.84 7.89
CA VAL A 119 -2.45 11.76 7.32
C VAL A 119 -2.63 12.85 6.27
N GLY A 120 -3.10 12.44 5.09
CA GLY A 120 -3.20 13.29 3.91
C GLY A 120 -1.85 13.52 3.21
N GLY A 121 -1.90 14.32 2.16
CA GLY A 121 -0.73 14.54 1.31
C GLY A 121 -0.36 13.31 0.50
N VAL A 122 0.87 13.31 -0.01
CA VAL A 122 1.42 12.22 -0.82
C VAL A 122 2.47 11.46 -0.02
N PRO A 123 2.24 10.19 0.33
CA PRO A 123 3.21 9.38 1.07
C PRO A 123 4.56 9.28 0.36
N GLY A 124 5.63 9.36 1.14
CA GLY A 124 6.98 9.10 0.66
C GLY A 124 7.18 7.60 0.37
N HIS A 125 8.04 7.30 -0.61
CA HIS A 125 8.38 5.94 -1.01
C HIS A 125 9.86 5.64 -0.77
N ALA A 126 10.21 4.35 -0.76
CA ALA A 126 11.59 3.88 -0.59
C ALA A 126 12.28 4.51 0.63
N ARG A 127 13.35 5.30 0.44
CA ARG A 127 14.11 5.96 1.52
C ARG A 127 13.39 7.16 2.16
N GLU A 128 12.25 7.55 1.61
CA GLU A 128 11.35 8.57 2.14
C GLU A 128 10.11 7.94 2.81
N PHE A 129 10.03 6.61 2.91
CA PHE A 129 8.92 5.91 3.55
C PHE A 129 8.73 6.33 5.01
N GLY A 130 7.47 6.34 5.47
CA GLY A 130 7.11 6.86 6.79
C GLY A 130 6.93 8.38 6.85
N THR A 131 7.01 9.08 5.72
CA THR A 131 6.74 10.53 5.62
C THR A 131 5.62 10.79 4.62
N SER A 132 5.12 12.03 4.58
CA SER A 132 4.25 12.53 3.51
C SER A 132 4.67 13.93 3.11
N VAL A 133 4.44 14.27 1.84
CA VAL A 133 4.50 15.65 1.34
C VAL A 133 3.12 16.27 1.48
N ASN A 134 3.04 17.50 1.98
CA ASN A 134 1.79 18.20 2.28
C ASN A 134 0.85 17.41 3.22
N PRO A 135 1.33 16.85 4.35
CA PRO A 135 0.46 16.18 5.30
C PRO A 135 -0.57 17.18 5.85
N ARG A 136 -1.82 16.74 6.02
CA ARG A 136 -2.86 17.53 6.69
C ARG A 136 -2.74 17.44 8.20
N VAL A 137 -2.31 16.29 8.71
CA VAL A 137 -2.07 16.02 10.13
C VAL A 137 -0.85 15.09 10.26
N ILE A 138 -0.07 15.26 11.33
CA ILE A 138 0.96 14.31 11.76
C ILE A 138 0.63 13.91 13.20
N LEU A 139 0.23 12.67 13.38
CA LEU A 139 -0.10 12.06 14.66
C LEU A 139 1.12 11.35 15.25
N ASP A 140 1.10 11.10 16.56
CA ASP A 140 2.06 10.18 17.16
C ASP A 140 1.69 8.75 16.73
N GLN A 141 2.70 7.95 16.37
CA GLN A 141 2.53 6.64 15.75
C GLN A 141 1.61 5.69 16.55
N SER A 142 1.63 5.74 17.87
CA SER A 142 0.75 4.89 18.69
C SER A 142 -0.73 5.17 18.43
N TYR A 143 -1.13 6.43 18.32
CA TYR A 143 -2.52 6.80 18.03
C TYR A 143 -2.95 6.39 16.62
N GLN A 144 -2.00 6.39 15.68
CA GLN A 144 -2.25 5.91 14.33
C GLN A 144 -2.53 4.40 14.33
N PHE A 145 -1.78 3.62 15.12
CA PHE A 145 -2.04 2.20 15.29
C PHE A 145 -3.33 1.93 16.07
N ASP A 146 -3.67 2.71 17.09
CA ASP A 146 -4.98 2.60 17.76
C ASP A 146 -6.12 2.73 16.74
N PHE A 147 -6.01 3.65 15.78
CA PHE A 147 -6.97 3.82 14.68
C PHE A 147 -6.99 2.61 13.72
N TYR A 148 -5.83 2.06 13.34
CA TYR A 148 -5.75 0.88 12.46
C TYR A 148 -6.29 -0.38 13.15
N ASP A 149 -5.87 -0.62 14.39
CA ASP A 149 -6.30 -1.73 15.22
C ASP A 149 -7.79 -1.60 15.57
N GLY A 150 -8.33 -0.39 15.63
CA GLY A 150 -9.77 -0.13 15.74
C GLY A 150 -10.57 -0.36 14.46
N GLY A 151 -9.94 -0.73 13.33
CA GLY A 151 -10.61 -0.95 12.05
C GLY A 151 -10.95 0.33 11.29
N GLY A 152 -10.27 1.45 11.57
CA GLY A 152 -10.58 2.75 10.98
C GLY A 152 -10.30 2.88 9.48
N LEU A 153 -9.49 1.98 8.90
CA LEU A 153 -9.22 1.94 7.47
C LEU A 153 -10.42 1.39 6.69
N SER A 154 -10.87 2.10 5.64
CA SER A 154 -11.87 1.55 4.72
C SER A 154 -11.28 0.51 3.78
N CYS A 155 -10.01 0.69 3.42
CA CYS A 155 -9.30 -0.12 2.45
C CYS A 155 -7.79 -0.05 2.72
N ALA A 156 -7.07 -1.15 2.48
CA ALA A 156 -5.62 -1.15 2.52
C ALA A 156 -5.04 -1.85 1.29
N PHE A 157 -3.98 -1.25 0.74
CA PHE A 157 -3.26 -1.76 -0.42
C PHE A 157 -1.86 -2.17 -0.02
N LEU A 158 -1.56 -3.46 -0.06
CA LEU A 158 -0.31 -4.00 0.51
C LEU A 158 0.38 -4.91 -0.48
N SER A 159 1.70 -4.99 -0.42
CA SER A 159 2.44 -5.95 -1.24
C SER A 159 2.37 -7.36 -0.63
N PHE A 160 2.57 -8.39 -1.46
CA PHE A 160 2.75 -9.77 -1.02
C PHE A 160 4.00 -10.39 -1.64
N ALA A 161 4.62 -11.32 -0.92
CA ALA A 161 5.76 -12.09 -1.42
C ALA A 161 5.37 -13.55 -1.70
N GLN A 162 4.61 -14.19 -0.82
CA GLN A 162 3.95 -15.47 -1.11
C GLN A 162 2.45 -15.39 -0.81
N VAL A 163 1.65 -16.13 -1.57
CA VAL A 163 0.23 -16.39 -1.33
C VAL A 163 0.01 -17.90 -1.43
N ASP A 164 -0.78 -18.50 -0.54
CA ASP A 164 -1.11 -19.93 -0.63
C ASP A 164 -2.57 -20.22 -1.00
N ARG A 165 -2.88 -21.50 -1.16
CA ARG A 165 -4.22 -22.00 -1.51
C ARG A 165 -5.33 -21.62 -0.54
N HIS A 166 -4.98 -21.25 0.69
CA HIS A 166 -5.95 -20.87 1.73
C HIS A 166 -6.19 -19.36 1.77
N GLY A 167 -5.49 -18.57 0.94
CA GLY A 167 -5.51 -17.12 0.99
C GLY A 167 -4.54 -16.53 2.01
N ASN A 168 -3.63 -17.34 2.58
CA ASN A 168 -2.63 -16.80 3.49
C ASN A 168 -1.59 -16.00 2.72
N VAL A 169 -1.08 -14.95 3.35
CA VAL A 169 -0.02 -14.10 2.78
C VAL A 169 1.20 -14.12 3.69
N ASN A 170 2.37 -14.21 3.07
CA ASN A 170 3.65 -14.04 3.73
C ASN A 170 4.35 -12.78 3.23
N VAL A 171 4.79 -11.97 4.19
CA VAL A 171 5.69 -10.84 3.98
C VAL A 171 6.90 -10.86 4.93
N THR A 172 6.93 -11.76 5.91
CA THR A 172 7.83 -11.67 7.07
C THR A 172 9.12 -12.47 6.93
N LYS A 173 9.09 -13.62 6.25
CA LYS A 173 10.22 -14.55 6.20
C LYS A 173 10.28 -15.31 4.88
N PHE A 174 11.45 -15.31 4.24
CA PHE A 174 11.70 -16.00 2.96
C PHE A 174 12.97 -16.84 3.07
N GLY A 175 12.84 -18.15 3.28
CA GLY A 175 13.98 -19.00 3.59
C GLY A 175 14.81 -18.48 4.79
N LYS A 176 16.01 -17.93 4.51
CA LYS A 176 16.94 -17.36 5.51
C LYS A 176 16.85 -15.83 5.66
N ARG A 177 15.97 -15.17 4.92
CA ARG A 177 15.76 -13.71 4.98
C ARG A 177 14.58 -13.41 5.91
N TYR A 178 14.79 -12.51 6.86
CA TYR A 178 13.83 -12.13 7.89
C TYR A 178 13.56 -10.63 7.79
N ASP A 179 12.49 -10.25 7.12
CA ASP A 179 12.16 -8.84 6.85
C ASP A 179 11.30 -8.24 7.98
N GLY A 180 10.63 -9.09 8.78
CA GLY A 180 9.74 -8.66 9.85
C GLY A 180 8.37 -8.20 9.32
N ALA A 181 7.43 -7.94 10.22
CA ALA A 181 6.06 -7.60 9.86
C ALA A 181 5.84 -6.09 9.66
N GLY A 182 6.63 -5.24 10.32
CA GLY A 182 6.30 -3.82 10.45
C GLY A 182 4.86 -3.63 10.94
N GLY A 183 4.12 -2.70 10.33
CA GLY A 183 2.69 -2.51 10.59
C GLY A 183 1.75 -3.47 9.83
N PHE A 184 2.26 -4.42 9.03
CA PHE A 184 1.45 -5.24 8.12
C PHE A 184 0.32 -5.99 8.84
N ILE A 185 0.62 -6.59 10.00
CA ILE A 185 -0.38 -7.34 10.78
C ILE A 185 -1.48 -6.39 11.27
N ASN A 186 -1.11 -5.29 11.95
CA ASN A 186 -2.05 -4.27 12.42
C ASN A 186 -2.98 -3.75 11.31
N ILE A 187 -2.40 -3.44 10.13
CA ILE A 187 -3.16 -2.93 8.98
C ILE A 187 -4.12 -4.01 8.44
N THR A 188 -3.65 -5.24 8.24
CA THR A 188 -4.46 -6.30 7.62
C THR A 188 -5.51 -6.88 8.54
N GLN A 189 -5.30 -6.83 9.85
CA GLN A 189 -6.09 -7.61 10.80
C GLN A 189 -7.56 -7.16 10.84
N ASN A 190 -7.82 -5.86 10.80
CA ASN A 190 -9.16 -5.29 11.02
C ASN A 190 -9.71 -4.47 9.84
N THR A 191 -8.91 -4.25 8.80
CA THR A 191 -9.37 -3.55 7.59
C THR A 191 -10.34 -4.42 6.79
N GLN A 192 -11.55 -3.92 6.52
CA GLN A 192 -12.61 -4.72 5.88
C GLN A 192 -12.35 -5.01 4.39
N ARG A 193 -11.67 -4.12 3.66
CA ARG A 193 -11.25 -4.34 2.27
C ARG A 193 -9.73 -4.38 2.15
N LEU A 194 -9.21 -5.48 1.65
CA LEU A 194 -7.79 -5.69 1.43
C LEU A 194 -7.50 -5.93 -0.05
N VAL A 195 -6.50 -5.23 -0.57
CA VAL A 195 -6.04 -5.37 -1.94
C VAL A 195 -4.54 -5.64 -1.92
N PHE A 196 -4.18 -6.90 -2.15
CA PHE A 196 -2.80 -7.35 -2.20
C PHE A 196 -2.26 -7.20 -3.62
N ASN A 197 -1.19 -6.41 -3.78
CA ASN A 197 -0.60 -6.06 -5.08
C ASN A 197 0.78 -6.68 -5.25
N GLY A 198 1.07 -7.26 -6.41
CA GLY A 198 2.37 -7.85 -6.65
C GLY A 198 2.43 -8.54 -8.00
N SER A 199 3.62 -8.72 -8.56
CA SER A 199 3.76 -9.59 -9.73
C SER A 199 3.32 -11.03 -9.42
N LEU A 200 2.85 -11.76 -10.43
CA LEU A 200 2.47 -13.17 -10.28
C LEU A 200 3.69 -14.06 -9.99
N THR A 201 4.80 -13.76 -10.66
CA THR A 201 6.09 -14.43 -10.51
C THR A 201 7.14 -13.49 -9.90
N GLY A 202 8.18 -14.06 -9.30
CA GLY A 202 9.29 -13.36 -8.67
C GLY A 202 10.63 -13.61 -9.38
N GLY A 203 11.61 -12.76 -9.10
CA GLY A 203 12.89 -12.73 -9.81
C GLY A 203 12.87 -11.80 -11.01
N ASP A 204 13.94 -11.80 -11.81
CA ASP A 204 14.04 -10.94 -12.99
C ASP A 204 13.09 -11.39 -14.08
N PHE A 205 12.28 -10.46 -14.58
CA PHE A 205 11.33 -10.66 -15.68
C PHE A 205 11.47 -9.55 -16.74
N ASP A 206 10.94 -9.79 -17.92
CA ASP A 206 10.78 -8.83 -19.02
C ASP A 206 9.33 -8.96 -19.53
N ILE A 207 8.49 -8.05 -19.03
CA ILE A 207 7.08 -7.97 -19.36
C ILE A 207 6.85 -6.60 -19.97
N GLY A 208 6.62 -6.58 -21.28
CA GLY A 208 6.28 -5.37 -22.02
C GLY A 208 4.81 -5.01 -21.87
N VAL A 209 4.52 -3.71 -21.90
CA VAL A 209 3.16 -3.18 -22.03
C VAL A 209 3.09 -2.50 -23.39
N ALA A 210 2.27 -3.02 -24.30
CA ALA A 210 2.13 -2.50 -25.65
C ALA A 210 0.73 -2.81 -26.21
N ASP A 211 0.24 -1.96 -27.11
CA ASP A 211 -1.00 -2.17 -27.87
C ASP A 211 -2.24 -2.53 -27.03
N GLY A 212 -2.30 -2.05 -25.79
CA GLY A 212 -3.42 -2.31 -24.89
C GLY A 212 -3.40 -3.68 -24.19
N GLY A 213 -2.26 -4.37 -24.17
CA GLY A 213 -2.06 -5.63 -23.46
C GLY A 213 -0.63 -5.84 -22.95
N LEU A 214 -0.36 -7.06 -22.51
CA LEU A 214 0.96 -7.49 -22.07
C LEU A 214 1.67 -8.36 -23.12
N ALA A 215 3.00 -8.25 -23.13
CA ALA A 215 3.90 -9.14 -23.86
C ALA A 215 4.94 -9.71 -22.88
N ILE A 216 4.75 -10.96 -22.44
CA ILE A 216 5.67 -11.65 -21.54
C ILE A 216 6.82 -12.24 -22.37
N ARG A 217 7.97 -11.56 -22.40
CA ARG A 217 9.15 -12.01 -23.17
C ARG A 217 10.02 -12.96 -22.36
N ARG A 218 10.11 -12.71 -21.06
CA ARG A 218 10.77 -13.57 -20.07
C ARG A 218 10.04 -13.47 -18.76
N ASP A 219 9.59 -14.59 -18.23
CA ASP A 219 8.89 -14.61 -16.95
C ASP A 219 9.86 -14.73 -15.75
N GLY A 220 9.36 -14.40 -14.56
CA GLY A 220 10.08 -14.58 -13.31
C GLY A 220 10.33 -16.06 -13.00
N LYS A 221 11.46 -16.35 -12.35
CA LYS A 221 11.90 -17.73 -12.06
C LYS A 221 11.13 -18.41 -10.93
N PHE A 222 10.52 -17.64 -10.03
CA PHE A 222 9.92 -18.17 -8.81
C PHE A 222 8.42 -17.93 -8.80
N LYS A 223 7.64 -18.95 -8.47
CA LYS A 223 6.20 -18.82 -8.24
C LYS A 223 5.97 -18.09 -6.92
N LYS A 224 5.08 -17.11 -6.90
CA LYS A 224 4.68 -16.43 -5.64
C LYS A 224 3.38 -16.99 -5.08
N PHE A 225 2.54 -17.59 -5.92
CA PHE A 225 1.42 -18.39 -5.46
C PHE A 225 1.92 -19.82 -5.26
N VAL A 226 2.10 -20.23 -4.01
CA VAL A 226 2.77 -21.47 -3.58
C VAL A 226 1.79 -22.40 -2.86
N PRO A 227 2.04 -23.73 -2.80
CA PRO A 227 1.11 -24.63 -2.11
C PRO A 227 0.83 -24.24 -0.65
N GLU A 228 1.87 -23.79 0.05
CA GLU A 228 1.85 -23.35 1.44
C GLU A 228 2.92 -22.26 1.61
N VAL A 229 2.60 -21.22 2.37
CA VAL A 229 3.56 -20.13 2.65
C VAL A 229 4.59 -20.54 3.70
N ASP A 230 5.81 -20.00 3.63
CA ASP A 230 6.88 -20.28 4.60
C ASP A 230 6.49 -19.81 6.02
N GLN A 231 5.70 -18.74 6.11
CA GLN A 231 5.19 -18.16 7.34
C GLN A 231 3.90 -17.38 7.08
N ILE A 232 2.89 -17.54 7.94
CA ILE A 232 1.65 -16.78 7.84
C ILE A 232 1.86 -15.39 8.47
N SER A 233 1.77 -14.34 7.65
CA SER A 233 1.71 -12.95 8.10
C SER A 233 0.27 -12.41 8.09
N PHE A 234 -0.58 -12.95 7.22
CA PHE A 234 -2.02 -12.74 7.18
C PHE A 234 -2.71 -14.08 6.91
N SER A 235 -3.79 -14.35 7.65
CA SER A 235 -4.53 -15.62 7.58
C SER A 235 -5.80 -15.45 6.74
N GLY A 236 -5.88 -16.15 5.60
CA GLY A 236 -7.07 -16.14 4.77
C GLY A 236 -8.28 -16.77 5.47
N HIS A 237 -8.05 -17.74 6.36
CA HIS A 237 -9.10 -18.35 7.17
C HIS A 237 -9.75 -17.34 8.12
N LEU A 238 -8.95 -16.63 8.94
CA LEU A 238 -9.47 -15.61 9.85
C LEU A 238 -10.15 -14.47 9.09
N ALA A 239 -9.63 -14.12 7.92
CA ALA A 239 -10.23 -13.08 7.09
C ALA A 239 -11.63 -13.46 6.59
N ARG A 240 -11.86 -14.72 6.22
CA ARG A 240 -13.19 -15.24 5.90
C ARG A 240 -14.13 -15.22 7.10
N GLU A 241 -13.66 -15.66 8.28
CA GLU A 241 -14.45 -15.65 9.51
C GLU A 241 -14.90 -14.23 9.88
N ARG A 242 -14.08 -13.23 9.58
CA ARG A 242 -14.36 -11.81 9.81
C ARG A 242 -15.14 -11.12 8.69
N GLY A 243 -15.44 -11.81 7.60
CA GLY A 243 -16.12 -11.23 6.44
C GLY A 243 -15.26 -10.20 5.66
N GLN A 244 -13.93 -10.23 5.81
CA GLN A 244 -13.04 -9.34 5.07
C GLN A 244 -13.09 -9.68 3.58
N ARG A 245 -13.14 -8.64 2.74
CA ARG A 245 -13.06 -8.77 1.28
C ARG A 245 -11.60 -8.65 0.85
N VAL A 246 -11.08 -9.69 0.18
CA VAL A 246 -9.66 -9.77 -0.18
C VAL A 246 -9.50 -10.00 -1.67
N THR A 247 -8.77 -9.10 -2.32
CA THR A 247 -8.42 -9.18 -3.74
C THR A 247 -6.91 -9.27 -3.89
N PHE A 248 -6.43 -10.12 -4.80
CA PHE A 248 -5.02 -10.20 -5.19
C PHE A 248 -4.89 -9.71 -6.64
N ILE A 249 -4.17 -8.61 -6.84
CA ILE A 249 -3.94 -8.01 -8.16
C ILE A 249 -2.50 -8.26 -8.57
N THR A 250 -2.35 -8.87 -9.74
CA THR A 250 -1.05 -9.10 -10.38
C THR A 250 -0.92 -8.38 -11.69
N ASP A 251 0.28 -8.42 -12.27
CA ASP A 251 0.54 -7.85 -13.60
C ASP A 251 -0.43 -8.41 -14.64
N ARG A 252 -0.80 -9.69 -14.53
CA ARG A 252 -1.51 -10.43 -15.59
C ARG A 252 -2.85 -11.06 -15.19
N ALA A 253 -3.19 -11.04 -13.90
CA ALA A 253 -4.36 -11.72 -13.38
C ALA A 253 -4.87 -11.06 -12.10
N VAL A 254 -6.19 -11.10 -11.89
CA VAL A 254 -6.84 -10.70 -10.64
C VAL A 254 -7.51 -11.93 -10.04
N PHE A 255 -7.35 -12.07 -8.73
CA PHE A 255 -7.97 -13.12 -7.96
C PHE A 255 -8.78 -12.55 -6.81
N GLU A 256 -9.90 -13.18 -6.50
CA GLU A 256 -10.73 -12.85 -5.35
C GLU A 256 -10.71 -14.01 -4.35
N MET A 257 -10.70 -13.69 -3.07
CA MET A 257 -10.91 -14.69 -2.03
C MET A 257 -12.40 -14.94 -1.86
N GLU A 258 -12.80 -16.20 -2.05
CA GLU A 258 -14.16 -16.69 -1.82
C GLU A 258 -14.18 -17.66 -0.63
N ALA A 259 -15.35 -18.20 -0.30
CA ALA A 259 -15.56 -19.05 0.89
C ALA A 259 -14.65 -20.30 0.92
N ASP A 260 -14.33 -20.87 -0.23
CA ASP A 260 -13.61 -22.14 -0.41
C ASP A 260 -12.16 -21.99 -0.91
N GLY A 261 -11.70 -20.76 -1.20
CA GLY A 261 -10.34 -20.54 -1.68
C GLY A 261 -10.17 -19.25 -2.48
N ILE A 262 -9.16 -19.24 -3.35
CA ILE A 262 -8.87 -18.12 -4.25
C ILE A 262 -9.38 -18.46 -5.66
N VAL A 263 -10.02 -17.49 -6.30
CA VAL A 263 -10.66 -17.65 -7.61
C VAL A 263 -10.07 -16.65 -8.60
N LEU A 264 -9.68 -17.14 -9.79
CA LEU A 264 -9.27 -16.28 -10.90
C LEU A 264 -10.49 -15.58 -11.50
N THR A 265 -10.51 -14.24 -11.46
CA THR A 265 -11.66 -13.43 -11.91
C THR A 265 -11.33 -12.54 -13.11
N GLU A 266 -10.07 -12.14 -13.29
CA GLU A 266 -9.64 -11.37 -14.46
C GLU A 266 -8.31 -11.87 -15.02
N ILE A 267 -8.15 -11.78 -16.35
CA ILE A 267 -6.89 -12.06 -17.06
C ILE A 267 -6.53 -10.88 -17.98
N ALA A 268 -5.25 -10.52 -18.04
CA ALA A 268 -4.78 -9.43 -18.88
C ALA A 268 -4.90 -9.77 -20.39
N PRO A 269 -5.18 -8.78 -21.26
CA PRO A 269 -5.08 -8.95 -22.70
C PRO A 269 -3.65 -9.35 -23.12
N GLY A 270 -3.54 -10.30 -24.05
CA GLY A 270 -2.26 -10.81 -24.56
C GLY A 270 -1.63 -11.94 -23.72
N VAL A 271 -2.26 -12.33 -22.61
CA VAL A 271 -1.78 -13.39 -21.71
C VAL A 271 -2.49 -14.70 -22.00
N ARG A 272 -1.74 -15.80 -22.06
CA ARG A 272 -2.30 -17.15 -22.25
C ARG A 272 -2.66 -17.75 -20.90
N LEU A 273 -3.92 -18.13 -20.72
CA LEU A 273 -4.45 -18.60 -19.45
C LEU A 273 -3.64 -19.77 -18.87
N GLN A 274 -3.34 -20.80 -19.67
CA GLN A 274 -2.65 -21.98 -19.17
C GLN A 274 -1.19 -21.66 -18.84
N GLU A 275 -0.40 -21.24 -19.82
CA GLU A 275 1.06 -21.15 -19.71
C GLU A 275 1.52 -19.97 -18.86
N ASP A 276 0.84 -18.82 -19.01
CA ASP A 276 1.28 -17.57 -18.41
C ASP A 276 0.61 -17.31 -17.05
N VAL A 277 -0.47 -18.03 -16.70
CA VAL A 277 -1.16 -17.88 -15.40
C VAL A 277 -1.18 -19.19 -14.62
N LEU A 278 -1.90 -20.21 -15.09
CA LEU A 278 -2.15 -21.43 -14.29
C LEU A 278 -0.86 -22.23 -14.02
N ASP A 279 0.00 -22.39 -15.02
CA ASP A 279 1.29 -23.08 -14.89
C ASP A 279 2.27 -22.33 -13.99
N GLN A 280 2.03 -21.03 -13.76
CA GLN A 280 2.83 -20.17 -12.87
C GLN A 280 2.35 -20.18 -11.41
N ILE A 281 1.26 -20.91 -11.12
CA ILE A 281 0.71 -21.09 -9.78
C ILE A 281 1.11 -22.47 -9.25
N GLY A 282 1.41 -22.56 -7.95
CA GLY A 282 1.89 -23.77 -7.30
C GLY A 282 0.80 -24.78 -6.92
N PHE A 283 -0.47 -24.45 -7.15
CA PHE A 283 -1.63 -25.25 -6.74
C PHE A 283 -2.81 -25.04 -7.70
N PRO A 284 -3.79 -25.95 -7.74
CA PRO A 284 -4.99 -25.77 -8.56
C PRO A 284 -5.79 -24.54 -8.12
N ILE A 285 -6.17 -23.70 -9.08
CA ILE A 285 -7.00 -22.51 -8.87
C ILE A 285 -8.34 -22.70 -9.57
N ARG A 286 -9.43 -22.33 -8.88
CA ARG A 286 -10.75 -22.24 -9.50
C ARG A 286 -10.81 -21.03 -10.43
N ILE A 287 -11.38 -21.22 -11.62
CA ILE A 287 -11.63 -20.16 -12.58
C ILE A 287 -13.09 -19.73 -12.42
N SER A 288 -13.34 -18.42 -12.38
CA SER A 288 -14.71 -17.89 -12.35
C SER A 288 -15.45 -18.24 -13.64
N ASP A 289 -16.72 -18.65 -13.54
CA ASP A 289 -17.62 -18.84 -14.70
C ASP A 289 -17.84 -17.54 -15.48
N THR A 290 -17.54 -16.40 -14.85
CA THR A 290 -17.61 -15.06 -15.42
C THR A 290 -16.23 -14.43 -15.59
N LEU A 291 -15.18 -15.25 -15.75
CA LEU A 291 -13.82 -14.79 -16.04
C LEU A 291 -13.86 -13.77 -17.17
N LYS A 292 -13.34 -12.57 -16.89
CA LYS A 292 -13.32 -11.46 -17.84
C LYS A 292 -11.90 -11.03 -18.15
N THR A 293 -11.75 -10.31 -19.25
CA THR A 293 -10.49 -9.61 -19.54
C THR A 293 -10.37 -8.39 -18.65
N MET A 294 -9.16 -8.10 -18.15
CA MET A 294 -8.87 -6.85 -17.44
C MET A 294 -9.15 -5.65 -18.36
N ASP A 295 -9.55 -4.52 -17.78
CA ASP A 295 -9.93 -3.32 -18.54
C ASP A 295 -8.77 -2.82 -19.41
N ALA A 296 -8.95 -2.77 -20.73
CA ALA A 296 -7.89 -2.42 -21.68
C ALA A 296 -7.26 -1.04 -21.43
N ARG A 297 -7.95 -0.12 -20.74
CA ARG A 297 -7.43 1.22 -20.43
C ARG A 297 -6.22 1.18 -19.50
N ILE A 298 -6.11 0.18 -18.62
CA ILE A 298 -4.98 0.07 -17.67
C ILE A 298 -3.64 -0.19 -18.39
N PHE A 299 -3.67 -0.62 -19.66
CA PHE A 299 -2.49 -0.93 -20.48
C PHE A 299 -2.10 0.19 -21.47
N ARG A 300 -2.80 1.34 -21.45
CA ARG A 300 -2.57 2.46 -22.41
C ARG A 300 -1.96 3.68 -21.73
N LEU A 301 -1.13 4.44 -22.44
CA LEU A 301 -0.58 5.71 -21.94
C LEU A 301 -1.69 6.75 -21.66
N GLY A 302 -1.42 7.63 -20.70
CA GLY A 302 -2.32 8.71 -20.28
C GLY A 302 -3.46 8.27 -19.35
N PRO A 303 -4.34 9.20 -18.95
CA PRO A 303 -5.43 8.91 -18.02
C PRO A 303 -6.43 7.87 -18.55
N MET A 304 -6.98 7.05 -17.66
CA MET A 304 -8.02 6.06 -17.90
C MET A 304 -9.42 6.68 -17.97
N GLY A 305 -9.58 7.91 -17.49
CA GLY A 305 -10.88 8.59 -17.42
C GLY A 305 -11.81 7.90 -16.43
N MET A 306 -11.29 7.46 -15.29
CA MET A 306 -12.09 6.70 -14.31
C MET A 306 -12.85 7.57 -13.31
N ARG A 307 -12.64 8.90 -13.32
CA ARG A 307 -13.20 9.83 -12.33
C ARG A 307 -14.72 9.75 -12.19
N ASP A 308 -15.46 9.77 -13.30
CA ASP A 308 -16.93 9.74 -13.25
C ASP A 308 -17.45 8.42 -12.69
N ALA A 309 -16.84 7.30 -13.10
CA ALA A 309 -17.15 5.97 -12.58
C ALA A 309 -16.80 5.85 -11.09
N PHE A 310 -15.68 6.44 -10.66
CA PHE A 310 -15.30 6.54 -9.26
C PHE A 310 -16.33 7.32 -8.44
N MET A 311 -16.75 8.50 -8.93
CA MET A 311 -17.74 9.35 -8.25
C MET A 311 -19.13 8.72 -8.18
N ALA A 312 -19.48 7.84 -9.12
CA ALA A 312 -20.74 7.10 -9.09
C ALA A 312 -20.77 6.00 -8.01
N GLN A 313 -19.63 5.61 -7.43
CA GLN A 313 -19.58 4.59 -6.38
C GLN A 313 -20.01 5.17 -5.02
N ALA A 314 -20.77 4.38 -4.25
CA ALA A 314 -21.09 4.70 -2.87
C ALA A 314 -19.83 4.56 -1.96
N PRO A 315 -19.55 5.54 -1.09
CA PRO A 315 -18.52 5.44 -0.06
C PRO A 315 -18.72 4.20 0.84
N ARG A 316 -17.62 3.58 1.29
CA ARG A 316 -17.67 2.38 2.17
C ARG A 316 -18.23 2.67 3.55
N HIS A 317 -17.95 3.84 4.09
CA HIS A 317 -18.26 4.22 5.47
C HIS A 317 -19.67 4.82 5.66
N ILE A 318 -20.56 4.72 4.67
CA ILE A 318 -21.97 5.13 4.82
C ILE A 318 -22.82 3.90 5.13
N GLU A 319 -22.64 3.37 6.33
CA GLU A 319 -23.77 2.90 7.12
C GLU A 319 -23.87 3.87 8.29
N VAL A 320 -24.63 4.95 8.09
CA VAL A 320 -25.15 5.69 9.24
C VAL A 320 -26.19 4.74 9.84
N PRO A 321 -26.04 4.28 11.10
CA PRO A 321 -27.12 3.54 11.74
C PRO A 321 -28.37 4.42 11.68
N GLU A 322 -29.48 3.88 11.17
CA GLU A 322 -30.77 4.54 11.34
C GLU A 322 -30.95 4.81 12.84
N ALA A 323 -31.12 6.09 13.17
CA ALA A 323 -31.30 6.57 14.55
C ALA A 323 -32.69 6.19 15.09
#